data_AF-A0A0Q6W481-F1
#
_entry.id   AF-A0A0Q6W481-F1
#
_cell.length_a   1.000
_cell.length_b   1.000
_cell.length_c   1.000
_cell.angle_alpha   90.00
_cell.angle_beta   90.00
_cell.angle_gamma   90.00
#
_symmetry.space_group_name_H-M   'P 1'
#
loop_
_entity.id
_entity.type
_entity.pdbx_description
1 polymer ?
#
loop_
_entity_poly.entity_id
_entity_poly.type
_entity_poly.pdbx_seq_one_letter_code
_entity_poly.pdbx_strand_id
1 'polypeptide(L)'
;MDTPARIAMLRSQIKGLLKKIQTLRKALMEATDPKERMAIMKQIIDMQAQVAMAEAQIAELQLRARRRGQPVPEPLPEPEEKDKWKDAYGPAW
;
A
#
# COMPACT_ATOMS: atom_id res chain seq x y z
N MET A 1 -8.03 16.88 5.59
CA MET A 1 -8.74 15.59 5.43
C MET A 1 -7.97 14.51 6.16
N ASP A 2 -8.65 13.81 7.07
CA ASP A 2 -8.06 12.71 7.84
C ASP A 2 -7.77 11.49 6.97
N THR A 3 -6.70 10.75 7.31
CA THR A 3 -6.27 9.53 6.58
C THR A 3 -7.42 8.51 6.43
N PRO A 4 -8.25 8.23 7.45
CA PRO A 4 -9.38 7.32 7.33
C PRO A 4 -10.46 7.81 6.35
N ALA A 5 -10.78 9.11 6.37
CA ALA A 5 -11.77 9.70 5.47
C ALA A 5 -11.32 9.60 4.00
N ARG A 6 -10.02 9.85 3.73
CA ARG A 6 -9.45 9.71 2.39
C ARG A 6 -9.47 8.26 1.89
N ILE A 7 -9.17 7.29 2.76
CA ILE A 7 -9.27 5.86 2.42
C ILE A 7 -10.73 5.48 2.11
N ALA A 8 -11.70 5.95 2.90
CA ALA A 8 -13.11 5.68 2.66
C ALA A 8 -13.58 6.24 1.30
N MET A 9 -13.16 7.46 0.95
CA MET A 9 -13.45 8.07 -0.34
C MET A 9 -12.87 7.25 -1.51
N LEU A 10 -11.60 6.85 -1.42
CA LEU A 10 -10.94 6.01 -2.44
C LEU A 10 -11.65 4.65 -2.61
N ARG A 11 -12.08 4.02 -1.51
CA ARG A 11 -12.87 2.78 -1.56
C ARG A 11 -14.22 2.98 -2.25
N SER A 12 -14.90 4.10 -2.00
CA SER A 12 -16.16 4.45 -2.68
C SER A 12 -15.93 4.64 -4.18
N GLN A 13 -14.85 5.33 -4.56
CA GLN A 13 -14.46 5.50 -5.96
C GLN A 13 -14.20 4.16 -6.66
N ILE A 14 -13.43 3.26 -6.02
CA ILE A 14 -13.19 1.90 -6.53
C ILE A 14 -14.51 1.16 -6.75
N LYS A 15 -15.44 1.20 -5.79
CA LYS A 15 -16.76 0.57 -5.93
C LYS A 15 -17.54 1.13 -7.13
N GLY A 16 -17.47 2.44 -7.37
CA GLY A 16 -18.07 3.08 -8.53
C GLY A 16 -17.44 2.63 -9.86
N LEU A 17 -16.11 2.56 -9.93
CA LEU A 17 -15.38 2.07 -11.10
C LEU A 17 -15.70 0.61 -11.41
N LEU A 18 -15.75 -0.27 -10.39
CA LEU A 18 -16.09 -1.68 -10.57
C LEU A 18 -17.50 -1.88 -11.13
N LYS A 19 -18.48 -1.08 -10.68
CA LYS A 19 -19.83 -1.11 -11.27
C LYS A 19 -19.82 -0.71 -12.75
N LYS A 20 -19.09 0.36 -13.10
CA LYS A 20 -18.96 0.79 -14.50
C LYS A 20 -18.29 -0.28 -15.37
N ILE A 21 -17.23 -0.92 -14.86
CA ILE A 21 -16.58 -2.05 -15.54
C ILE A 21 -17.57 -3.20 -15.78
N GLN A 22 -18.42 -3.53 -14.81
CA GLN A 22 -19.45 -4.56 -15.00
C GLN A 22 -20.45 -4.18 -16.10
N THR A 23 -20.89 -2.92 -16.15
CA THR A 23 -21.76 -2.43 -17.24
C THR A 23 -21.06 -2.52 -18.60
N LEU A 24 -19.80 -2.10 -18.69
CA LEU A 24 -19.02 -2.20 -19.93
C LEU A 24 -18.80 -3.66 -20.37
N ARG A 25 -18.60 -4.58 -19.43
CA ARG A 25 -18.51 -6.02 -19.74
C ARG A 25 -19.81 -6.57 -20.33
N LYS A 26 -20.97 -6.10 -19.85
CA LYS A 26 -22.27 -6.44 -20.45
C LYS A 26 -22.40 -5.88 -21.86
N ALA A 27 -22.09 -4.59 -22.04
CA ALA A 27 -22.08 -3.95 -23.35
C ALA A 27 -21.13 -4.68 -24.34
N LEU A 28 -19.98 -5.17 -23.88
CA LEU A 28 -19.05 -5.93 -24.71
C LEU A 28 -19.64 -7.28 -25.19
N MET A 29 -20.48 -7.92 -24.39
CA MET A 29 -21.17 -9.16 -24.78
C MET A 29 -22.26 -8.89 -25.82
N GLU A 30 -22.92 -7.73 -25.75
CA GLU A 30 -24.00 -7.33 -26.65
C GLU A 30 -23.50 -6.67 -27.95
N ALA A 31 -22.31 -6.06 -27.93
CA ALA A 31 -21.73 -5.37 -29.07
C ALA A 31 -21.34 -6.34 -30.21
N THR A 32 -21.90 -6.10 -31.39
CA THR A 32 -21.62 -6.87 -32.62
C THR A 32 -20.58 -6.18 -33.52
N ASP A 33 -20.44 -4.85 -33.42
CA ASP A 33 -19.48 -4.09 -34.20
C ASP A 33 -18.04 -4.25 -33.64
N PRO A 34 -17.04 -4.64 -34.46
CA PRO A 34 -15.67 -4.83 -33.99
C PRO A 34 -15.02 -3.56 -33.43
N LYS A 35 -15.32 -2.39 -33.98
CA LYS A 35 -14.73 -1.11 -33.55
C LYS A 35 -15.31 -0.69 -32.20
N GLU A 36 -16.61 -0.88 -32.00
CA GLU A 36 -17.27 -0.68 -30.72
C GLU A 36 -16.71 -1.62 -29.65
N ARG A 37 -16.55 -2.90 -29.95
CA ARG A 37 -15.93 -3.88 -29.03
C ARG A 37 -14.53 -3.44 -28.59
N MET A 38 -13.69 -2.98 -29.53
CA MET A 38 -12.35 -2.49 -29.22
C MET A 38 -12.38 -1.24 -28.34
N ALA A 39 -13.30 -0.32 -28.59
CA ALA A 39 -13.48 0.87 -27.75
C ALA A 39 -13.91 0.50 -26.32
N ILE A 40 -14.85 -0.44 -26.17
CA ILE A 40 -15.31 -0.92 -24.86
C ILE A 40 -14.17 -1.63 -24.12
N MET A 41 -13.40 -2.49 -24.79
CA MET A 41 -12.24 -3.16 -24.19
C MET A 41 -11.20 -2.14 -23.69
N LYS A 42 -10.89 -1.11 -24.49
CA LYS A 42 -9.98 -0.04 -24.07
C LYS A 42 -10.49 0.67 -22.82
N GLN A 43 -11.78 1.01 -22.78
CA GLN A 43 -12.38 1.66 -21.59
C GLN A 43 -12.29 0.77 -20.35
N ILE A 44 -12.51 -0.54 -20.49
CA ILE A 44 -12.36 -1.50 -19.38
C ILE A 44 -10.93 -1.48 -18.84
N ILE A 45 -9.93 -1.55 -19.72
CA ILE A 45 -8.51 -1.53 -19.33
C ILE A 45 -8.16 -0.22 -18.62
N ASP A 46 -8.57 0.92 -19.17
CA ASP A 46 -8.32 2.24 -18.60
C ASP A 46 -8.94 2.35 -17.19
N MET A 47 -10.17 1.84 -16.98
CA MET A 47 -10.80 1.83 -15.66
C MET A 47 -10.14 0.85 -14.69
N GLN A 48 -9.67 -0.31 -15.15
CA GLN A 48 -8.89 -1.24 -14.31
C GLN A 48 -7.58 -0.61 -13.84
N ALA A 49 -6.90 0.14 -14.70
CA ALA A 49 -5.71 0.91 -14.31
C ALA A 49 -6.04 1.96 -13.24
N GLN A 50 -7.17 2.66 -13.34
CA GLN A 50 -7.63 3.59 -12.30
C GLN A 50 -7.92 2.90 -10.96
N VAL A 51 -8.50 1.70 -10.98
CA VAL A 51 -8.69 0.90 -9.76
C VAL A 51 -7.35 0.57 -9.12
N ALA A 52 -6.39 0.05 -9.90
CA ALA A 52 -5.06 -0.29 -9.40
C ALA A 52 -4.33 0.92 -8.78
N MET A 53 -4.43 2.09 -9.41
CA MET A 53 -3.86 3.33 -8.86
C MET A 53 -4.52 3.74 -7.54
N ALA A 54 -5.85 3.63 -7.43
CA ALA A 54 -6.56 3.95 -6.19
C ALA A 54 -6.21 2.96 -5.06
N GLU A 55 -6.05 1.68 -5.38
CA GLU A 55 -5.60 0.66 -4.43
C GLU A 55 -4.17 0.92 -3.94
N ALA A 56 -3.26 1.28 -4.85
CA ALA A 56 -1.89 1.66 -4.50
C ALA A 56 -1.86 2.87 -3.55
N GLN A 57 -2.71 3.88 -3.80
CA GLN A 57 -2.85 5.03 -2.90
C GLN A 57 -3.37 4.63 -1.51
N ILE A 58 -4.33 3.70 -1.44
CA ILE A 58 -4.81 3.18 -0.16
C ILE A 58 -3.67 2.47 0.59
N ALA A 59 -2.92 1.60 -0.09
CA ALA A 59 -1.81 0.86 0.51
C ALA A 59 -0.73 1.81 1.06
N GLU A 60 -0.40 2.87 0.32
CA GLU A 60 0.54 3.89 0.76
C GLU A 60 0.03 4.66 2.00
N LEU A 61 -1.24 5.07 1.99
CA LEU A 61 -1.85 5.76 3.13
C LEU A 61 -1.87 4.88 4.39
N GLN A 62 -2.16 3.58 4.23
CA GLN A 62 -2.11 2.61 5.33
C GLN A 62 -0.69 2.41 5.87
N LEU A 63 0.31 2.31 4.99
CA LEU A 63 1.71 2.19 5.40
C LEU A 63 2.17 3.44 6.17
N ARG A 64 1.82 4.63 5.69
CA ARG A 64 2.12 5.90 6.38
C ARG A 64 1.42 6.00 7.73
N ALA A 65 0.18 5.52 7.85
CA ALA A 65 -0.53 5.48 9.13
C ALA A 65 0.16 4.52 10.11
N ARG A 66 0.57 3.33 9.64
CA ARG A 66 1.30 2.34 10.46
C ARG A 66 2.64 2.89 10.95
N ARG A 67 3.43 3.54 10.09
CA ARG A 67 4.71 4.15 10.46
C ARG A 67 4.55 5.25 11.52
N ARG A 68 3.47 6.05 11.44
CA ARG A 68 3.17 7.09 12.43
C ARG A 68 2.72 6.53 13.80
N GLY A 69 2.21 5.30 13.83
CA GLY A 69 1.82 4.62 15.07
C GLY A 69 2.91 3.75 15.69
N GLN A 70 4.11 3.70 15.10
CA GLN A 70 5.23 2.92 15.61
C GLN A 70 6.09 3.82 16.52
N PRO A 71 6.33 3.47 17.80
CA PRO A 71 7.31 4.17 18.61
C PRO A 71 8.69 3.99 17.95
N VAL A 72 9.49 5.06 17.91
CA VAL A 72 10.89 4.99 17.49
C VAL A 72 11.56 3.96 18.40
N PRO A 73 12.19 2.90 17.86
CA PRO A 73 12.94 1.98 18.72
C PRO A 73 13.99 2.79 19.46
N GLU A 74 13.92 2.79 20.79
CA GLU A 74 14.95 3.41 21.63
C GLU A 74 16.31 2.86 21.19
N PRO A 75 17.32 3.72 20.97
CA PRO A 75 18.65 3.24 20.65
C PRO A 75 19.08 2.27 21.76
N LEU A 76 19.42 1.04 21.36
CA LEU A 76 19.95 0.04 22.28
C LEU A 76 21.13 0.68 23.01
N PRO A 77 21.22 0.58 24.36
CA PRO A 77 22.39 1.07 25.08
C PRO A 77 23.63 0.41 24.47
N GLU A 78 24.63 1.22 24.12
CA GLU A 78 25.92 0.73 23.64
C GLU A 78 26.39 -0.35 24.60
N PRO A 79 26.87 -1.51 24.11
CA PRO A 79 27.39 -2.54 24.99
C PRO A 79 28.51 -1.92 25.80
N GLU A 80 28.30 -1.76 27.11
CA GLU A 80 29.35 -1.32 28.02
C GLU A 80 30.53 -2.28 27.83
N GLU A 81 31.64 -1.75 27.31
CA GLU A 81 32.94 -2.42 27.30
C GLU A 81 33.39 -2.62 28.76
N LYS A 82 32.83 -3.60 29.45
CA LYS A 82 33.31 -4.05 30.75
C LYS A 82 34.20 -5.28 30.57
N ASP A 83 35.40 -5.12 31.12
CA ASP A 83 36.45 -6.11 31.36
C ASP A 83 37.42 -6.44 30.22
N LYS A 84 38.17 -5.41 29.80
CA LYS A 84 39.47 -5.61 29.11
C LYS A 84 40.71 -5.51 30.01
N TRP A 85 40.58 -5.40 31.35
CA TRP A 85 41.74 -5.09 32.21
C TRP A 85 41.74 -5.68 33.63
N LYS A 86 41.41 -6.97 33.84
CA LYS A 86 41.51 -7.57 35.20
C LYS A 86 42.40 -8.79 35.43
N ASP A 87 43.07 -9.33 34.42
CA ASP A 87 44.04 -10.43 34.63
C ASP A 87 45.51 -10.05 34.41
N ALA A 88 45.84 -8.76 34.52
CA ALA A 88 47.23 -8.28 34.41
C ALA A 88 47.99 -8.18 35.74
N TYR A 89 47.36 -8.41 36.90
CA TYR A 89 48.04 -8.37 38.21
C TYR A 89 47.43 -9.41 39.19
N GLY A 90 48.23 -10.42 39.57
CA GLY A 90 47.85 -11.60 40.38
C GLY A 90 47.63 -11.35 41.89
N PRO A 91 47.80 -12.40 42.73
CA PRO A 91 49.01 -12.38 43.55
C PRO A 91 49.74 -13.73 43.61
N ALA A 92 51.06 -13.60 43.74
CA ALA A 92 52.01 -14.65 44.04
C ALA A 92 51.83 -15.17 45.47
N TRP A 93 51.73 -16.49 45.61
CA TRP A 93 52.20 -17.27 46.76
C TRP A 93 52.30 -18.74 46.36
#